data_AF-A0A8J7XXK4-F1
#
_entry.id   AF-A0A8J7XXK4-F1
#
_cell.length_a   1.000
_cell.length_b   1.000
_cell.length_c   1.000
_cell.angle_alpha   90.00
_cell.angle_beta   90.00
_cell.angle_gamma   90.00
#
_symmetry.space_group_name_H-M   'P 1'
#
loop_
_entity.id
_entity.type
_entity.pdbx_description
1 polymer ?
#
loop_
_entity_poly.entity_id
_entity_poly.type
_entity_poly.pdbx_seq_one_letter_code
_entity_poly.pdbx_strand_id
1 'polypeptide(L)'
;YISVLEEFHLPYLMPAKKNKKIKRIIKETKNFPAVMPYTMRRYKKTVEFTLVLVKDKKGKVRAFATTLLVDVSQADNLFDLYGNRWSIETSYSMLGEVRTKTASVTYAVRWFLVLFGLLLRNGYYLFNDIVKKFDHVTLITFSEEIMKITMKKDG
;
A
#
# COMPACT_ATOMS: atom_id res chain seq x y z
N TYR A 1 -21.95 2.91 3.31
CA TYR A 1 -20.76 2.08 3.58
C TYR A 1 -20.50 1.99 5.07
N ILE A 2 -20.10 3.05 5.78
CA ILE A 2 -19.85 2.94 7.23
C ILE A 2 -21.07 2.44 8.01
N SER A 3 -22.26 2.98 7.74
CA SER A 3 -23.49 2.57 8.42
C SER A 3 -23.86 1.09 8.23
N VAL A 4 -23.36 0.44 7.17
CA VAL A 4 -23.58 -0.99 6.93
C VAL A 4 -22.55 -1.80 7.72
N LEU A 5 -21.31 -1.31 7.82
CA LEU A 5 -20.27 -1.96 8.61
C LEU A 5 -20.59 -1.92 10.11
N GLU A 6 -21.18 -0.81 10.59
CA GLU A 6 -21.71 -0.72 11.95
C GLU A 6 -22.84 -1.72 12.21
N GLU A 7 -23.76 -1.90 11.25
CA GLU A 7 -24.88 -2.85 11.35
C GLU A 7 -24.39 -4.30 11.51
N PHE A 8 -23.26 -4.66 10.88
CA PHE A 8 -22.64 -5.98 11.01
C PHE A 8 -21.56 -6.06 12.11
N HIS A 9 -21.36 -5.00 12.91
CA HIS A 9 -20.32 -4.92 13.94
C HIS A 9 -18.91 -5.29 13.44
N LEU A 10 -18.61 -4.99 12.17
CA LEU A 10 -17.33 -5.34 11.57
C LEU A 10 -16.29 -4.26 11.86
N PRO A 11 -15.13 -4.59 12.46
CA PRO A 11 -14.05 -3.64 12.60
C PRO A 11 -13.53 -3.24 11.22
N TYR A 12 -13.29 -1.95 11.01
CA TYR A 12 -12.82 -1.45 9.72
C TYR A 12 -11.71 -0.41 9.87
N LEU A 13 -10.92 -0.32 8.81
CA LEU A 13 -9.97 0.75 8.54
C LEU A 13 -10.14 1.16 7.08
N MET A 14 -10.40 2.45 6.84
CA MET A 14 -10.61 2.94 5.48
C MET A 14 -10.28 4.43 5.36
N PRO A 15 -9.93 4.94 4.16
CA PRO A 15 -9.70 6.36 3.94
C PRO A 15 -10.98 7.16 4.23
N ALA A 16 -10.83 8.20 5.03
CA ALA A 16 -11.91 9.13 5.33
C ALA A 16 -12.15 10.06 4.14
N LYS A 17 -13.41 10.20 3.71
CA LYS A 17 -13.78 11.15 2.66
C LYS A 17 -13.56 12.57 3.16
N LYS A 18 -12.72 13.35 2.47
CA LYS A 18 -12.35 14.73 2.86
C LYS A 18 -13.51 15.73 2.68
N ASN A 19 -14.47 15.68 3.60
CA ASN A 19 -15.56 16.66 3.71
C ASN A 19 -15.04 18.02 4.21
N LYS A 20 -15.83 19.09 4.06
CA LYS A 20 -15.47 20.45 4.53
C LYS A 20 -14.97 20.45 5.98
N LYS A 21 -15.65 19.69 6.87
CA LYS A 21 -15.23 19.51 8.28
C LYS A 21 -13.86 18.85 8.42
N ILE A 22 -13.64 17.71 7.78
CA ILE A 22 -12.34 16.99 7.85
C ILE A 22 -11.22 17.85 7.26
N LYS A 23 -11.47 18.58 6.17
CA LYS A 23 -10.49 19.54 5.62
C LYS A 23 -10.15 20.65 6.61
N ARG A 24 -11.12 21.14 7.38
CA ARG A 24 -10.91 22.13 8.44
C ARG A 24 -10.07 21.54 9.58
N ILE A 25 -10.44 20.35 10.07
CA ILE A 25 -9.68 19.62 11.10
C ILE A 25 -8.23 19.42 10.66
N ILE A 26 -8.00 19.00 9.41
CA ILE A 26 -6.63 18.84 8.86
C ILE A 26 -5.84 20.16 8.88
N LYS A 27 -6.47 21.31 8.66
CA LYS A 27 -5.80 22.63 8.70
C LYS A 27 -5.52 23.10 10.13
N GLU A 28 -6.42 22.80 11.06
CA GLU A 28 -6.32 23.19 12.47
C GLU A 28 -5.34 22.29 13.24
N THR A 29 -5.14 21.06 12.77
CA THR A 29 -4.21 20.09 13.36
C THR A 29 -2.76 20.49 13.07
N LYS A 30 -1.99 20.80 14.11
CA LYS A 30 -0.56 21.15 14.01
C LYS A 30 0.37 19.94 14.19
N ASN A 31 0.00 19.00 15.06
CA ASN A 31 0.80 17.83 15.39
C ASN A 31 0.27 16.59 14.68
N PHE A 32 1.16 15.82 14.06
CA PHE A 32 0.87 14.53 13.44
C PHE A 32 1.82 13.47 14.00
N PRO A 33 1.38 12.21 14.17
CA PRO A 33 0.01 11.72 13.93
C PRO A 33 -1.00 12.27 14.95
N ALA A 34 -2.27 12.32 14.56
CA ALA A 34 -3.37 12.75 15.43
C ALA A 34 -4.52 11.75 15.38
N VAL A 35 -5.04 11.39 16.55
CA VAL A 35 -6.16 10.47 16.71
C VAL A 35 -7.24 11.17 17.51
N MET A 36 -8.48 11.16 17.00
CA MET A 36 -9.61 11.80 17.69
C MET A 36 -10.93 11.08 17.38
N PRO A 37 -11.89 11.08 18.31
CA PRO A 37 -13.24 10.64 18.01
C PRO A 37 -13.89 11.59 16.99
N TYR A 38 -14.66 11.04 16.06
CA TYR A 38 -15.36 11.80 15.02
C TYR A 38 -16.76 11.25 14.79
N THR A 39 -17.74 12.14 14.92
CA THR A 39 -19.14 11.84 14.65
C THR A 39 -19.53 12.38 13.29
N MET A 40 -19.94 11.49 12.38
CA MET A 40 -20.49 11.84 11.08
C MET A 40 -22.00 11.75 11.11
N ARG A 41 -22.67 12.90 10.94
CA ARG A 41 -24.12 12.97 10.77
C ARG A 41 -24.47 13.13 9.29
N ARG A 42 -25.31 12.25 8.77
CA ARG A 42 -25.88 12.37 7.42
C ARG A 42 -27.38 12.04 7.46
N TYR A 43 -28.21 13.04 7.22
CA TYR A 43 -29.67 12.95 7.35
C TYR A 43 -30.08 12.42 8.74
N LYS A 44 -30.79 11.28 8.79
CA LYS A 44 -31.25 10.61 10.02
C LYS A 44 -30.25 9.62 10.61
N LYS A 45 -29.09 9.38 9.96
CA LYS A 45 -28.07 8.46 10.47
C LYS A 45 -26.88 9.21 11.05
N THR A 46 -26.49 8.82 12.25
CA THR A 46 -25.29 9.28 12.95
C THR A 46 -24.39 8.08 13.11
N VAL A 47 -23.11 8.26 12.78
CA VAL A 47 -22.09 7.21 12.77
C VAL A 47 -20.89 7.74 13.56
N GLU A 48 -20.36 6.95 14.48
CA GLU A 48 -19.24 7.34 15.33
C GLU A 48 -18.01 6.49 15.01
N PHE A 49 -16.88 7.15 14.80
CA PHE A 49 -15.64 6.44 14.51
C PHE A 49 -14.43 7.26 14.92
N THR A 50 -13.30 6.58 15.06
CA THR A 50 -12.01 7.21 15.31
C THR A 50 -11.44 7.75 13.99
N LEU A 51 -11.18 9.06 13.94
CA LEU A 51 -10.49 9.72 12.86
C LEU A 51 -8.99 9.74 13.16
N VAL A 52 -8.21 9.16 12.25
CA VAL A 52 -6.75 9.10 12.32
C VAL A 52 -6.17 9.96 11.20
N LEU A 53 -5.30 10.90 11.56
CA LEU A 53 -4.59 11.77 10.63
C LEU A 53 -3.09 11.46 10.67
N VAL A 54 -2.54 11.12 9.51
CA VAL A 54 -1.12 10.75 9.35
C VAL A 54 -0.52 11.57 8.22
N LYS A 55 0.74 11.99 8.38
CA LYS A 55 1.50 12.69 7.35
C LYS A 55 2.33 11.66 6.56
N ASP A 56 2.04 11.55 5.27
CA ASP A 56 2.79 10.69 4.35
C ASP A 56 4.26 11.19 4.22
N LYS A 57 5.18 10.34 3.77
CA LYS A 57 6.60 10.69 3.53
C LYS A 57 6.77 11.90 2.61
N LYS A 58 5.79 12.14 1.73
CA LYS A 58 5.69 13.30 0.82
C LYS A 58 5.07 14.56 1.47
N GLY A 59 4.86 14.56 2.79
CA GLY A 59 4.26 15.64 3.54
C GLY A 59 2.75 15.80 3.40
N LYS A 60 2.07 14.91 2.66
CA LYS A 60 0.63 14.98 2.41
C LYS A 60 -0.17 14.35 3.55
N VAL A 61 -1.10 15.11 4.13
CA VAL A 61 -1.98 14.58 5.19
C VAL A 61 -3.02 13.62 4.61
N ARG A 62 -3.02 12.41 5.17
CA ARG A 62 -3.97 11.33 4.93
C ARG A 62 -4.91 11.25 6.13
N ALA A 63 -6.17 10.95 5.86
CA ALA A 63 -7.20 10.84 6.89
C ALA A 63 -7.87 9.48 6.75
N PHE A 64 -8.03 8.79 7.88
CA PHE A 64 -8.62 7.45 7.96
C PHE A 64 -9.74 7.44 8.98
N ALA A 65 -10.76 6.65 8.69
CA ALA A 65 -11.85 6.33 9.60
C ALA A 65 -11.66 4.88 10.06
N THR A 66 -11.70 4.66 11.37
CA THR A 66 -11.57 3.32 11.94
C THR A 66 -12.40 3.16 13.22
N THR A 67 -12.85 1.94 13.48
CA THR A 67 -13.45 1.54 14.77
C THR A 67 -12.41 0.83 15.65
N LEU A 68 -11.19 0.64 15.16
CA LEU A 68 -10.10 0.05 15.93
C LEU A 68 -9.66 1.00 17.04
N LEU A 69 -9.27 0.44 18.17
CA LEU A 69 -8.58 1.17 19.23
C LEU A 69 -7.14 1.43 18.77
N VAL A 70 -6.88 2.66 18.35
CA VAL A 70 -5.59 3.10 17.81
C VAL A 70 -5.12 4.28 18.62
N ASP A 71 -3.88 4.21 19.08
CA ASP A 71 -3.20 5.33 19.73
C ASP A 71 -2.30 6.06 18.72
N VAL A 72 -1.90 7.29 19.06
CA VAL A 72 -0.99 8.12 18.28
C VAL A 72 0.30 7.36 17.93
N SER A 73 0.84 6.57 18.86
CA SER A 73 2.04 5.74 18.65
C SER A 73 1.87 4.67 17.58
N GLN A 74 0.65 4.18 17.36
CA GLN A 74 0.33 3.10 16.40
C GLN A 74 -0.18 3.62 15.06
N ALA A 75 -0.54 4.91 14.97
CA ALA A 75 -1.19 5.50 13.81
C ALA A 75 -0.34 5.40 12.53
N ASP A 76 0.97 5.63 12.63
CA ASP A 76 1.88 5.56 11.48
C ASP A 76 2.06 4.12 10.99
N ASN A 77 2.27 3.17 11.91
CA ASN A 77 2.35 1.74 11.56
C ASN A 77 1.06 1.24 10.91
N LEU A 78 -0.09 1.66 11.44
CA LEU A 78 -1.39 1.29 10.88
C LEU A 78 -1.59 1.87 9.47
N PHE A 79 -1.07 3.08 9.21
CA PHE A 79 -1.07 3.68 7.88
C PHE A 79 -0.20 2.89 6.90
N ASP A 80 1.00 2.50 7.30
CA ASP A 80 1.91 1.70 6.47
C ASP A 80 1.32 0.33 6.15
N LEU A 81 0.73 -0.35 7.14
CA LEU A 81 -0.02 -1.59 6.97
C LEU A 81 -1.20 -1.42 6.00
N TYR A 82 -1.95 -0.32 6.11
CA TYR A 82 -3.01 -0.02 5.16
C TYR A 82 -2.47 0.21 3.74
N GLY A 83 -1.26 0.74 3.60
CA GLY A 83 -0.55 0.87 2.33
C GLY A 83 -0.41 -0.46 1.58
N ASN A 84 -0.25 -1.58 2.29
CA ASN A 84 -0.18 -2.91 1.67
C ASN A 84 -1.47 -3.28 0.94
N ARG A 85 -2.64 -2.75 1.34
CA ARG A 85 -3.89 -2.92 0.59
C ARG A 85 -3.82 -2.27 -0.79
N TRP A 86 -3.19 -1.11 -0.90
CA TRP A 86 -3.00 -0.42 -2.18
C TRP A 86 -2.08 -1.21 -3.13
N SER A 87 -1.14 -1.98 -2.58
CA SER A 87 -0.29 -2.88 -3.35
C SER A 87 -1.12 -3.92 -4.13
N ILE A 88 -2.23 -4.39 -3.56
CA ILE A 88 -3.15 -5.32 -4.22
C ILE A 88 -3.81 -4.66 -5.44
N GLU A 89 -4.36 -3.46 -5.27
CA GLU A 89 -5.03 -2.71 -6.36
C GLU A 89 -4.05 -2.35 -7.49
N THR A 90 -2.82 -1.97 -7.13
CA THR A 90 -1.73 -1.74 -8.07
C THR A 90 -1.36 -3.03 -8.81
N SER A 91 -1.26 -4.15 -8.09
CA SER A 91 -0.96 -5.46 -8.67
C SER A 91 -2.04 -5.92 -9.65
N TYR A 92 -3.33 -5.66 -9.37
CA TYR A 92 -4.42 -5.93 -10.30
C TYR A 92 -4.38 -5.05 -11.55
N SER A 93 -4.04 -3.77 -11.41
CA SER A 93 -3.86 -2.87 -12.56
C SER A 93 -2.76 -3.37 -13.50
N MET A 94 -1.61 -3.75 -12.92
CA MET A 94 -0.48 -4.32 -13.67
C MET A 94 -0.82 -5.68 -14.30
N LEU A 95 -1.59 -6.53 -13.61
CA LEU A 95 -2.08 -7.77 -14.18
C LEU A 95 -2.94 -7.53 -15.43
N GLY A 96 -3.70 -6.43 -15.45
CA GLY A 96 -4.46 -5.99 -16.62
C GLY A 96 -3.61 -5.64 -17.84
N GLU A 97 -2.36 -5.21 -17.64
CA GLU A 97 -1.40 -4.91 -18.71
C GLU A 97 -0.76 -6.18 -19.30
N VAL A 98 -0.52 -7.19 -18.46
CA VAL A 98 0.08 -8.47 -18.87
C VAL A 98 -0.97 -9.42 -19.47
N ARG A 99 -2.21 -9.38 -18.97
CA ARG A 99 -3.28 -10.29 -19.38
C ARG A 99 -3.78 -9.91 -20.77
N THR A 100 -3.81 -10.90 -21.67
CA THR A 100 -4.43 -10.77 -23.00
C THR A 100 -5.90 -10.37 -22.87
N LYS A 101 -6.36 -9.37 -23.61
CA LYS A 101 -7.79 -9.02 -23.66
C LYS A 101 -8.53 -10.12 -24.43
N THR A 102 -9.39 -10.85 -23.73
CA THR A 102 -10.15 -11.99 -24.27
C THR A 102 -11.62 -11.62 -24.37
N ALA A 103 -12.25 -11.93 -25.51
CA ALA A 103 -13.71 -11.97 -25.68
C ALA A 103 -14.28 -13.40 -25.58
N SER A 104 -13.53 -14.33 -24.95
CA SER A 104 -13.94 -15.73 -24.85
C SER A 104 -15.18 -15.91 -23.95
N VAL A 105 -16.16 -16.66 -24.45
CA VAL A 105 -17.42 -16.98 -23.75
C VAL A 105 -17.18 -17.93 -22.57
N THR A 106 -16.20 -18.83 -22.69
CA THR A 106 -15.90 -19.86 -21.69
C THR A 106 -15.21 -19.27 -20.45
N TYR A 107 -15.79 -19.49 -19.28
CA TYR A 107 -15.23 -19.04 -18.00
C TYR A 107 -13.86 -19.66 -17.70
N ALA A 108 -13.64 -20.92 -18.05
CA ALA A 108 -12.39 -21.62 -17.83
C ALA A 108 -11.18 -20.91 -18.49
N VAL A 109 -11.35 -20.45 -19.74
CA VAL A 109 -10.31 -19.73 -20.48
C VAL A 109 -9.99 -18.38 -19.82
N ARG A 110 -11.02 -17.67 -19.34
CA ARG A 110 -10.86 -16.39 -18.63
C ARG A 110 -10.08 -16.56 -17.33
N TRP A 111 -10.41 -17.59 -16.54
CA TRP A 111 -9.69 -17.91 -15.31
C TRP A 111 -8.25 -18.36 -15.57
N PHE A 112 -8.05 -19.22 -16.57
CA PHE A 112 -6.71 -19.64 -17.00
C PHE A 112 -5.83 -18.43 -17.31
N LEU A 113 -6.31 -17.48 -18.13
CA LEU A 113 -5.54 -16.31 -18.52
C LEU A 113 -5.26 -15.35 -17.34
N VAL A 114 -6.16 -15.27 -16.36
CA VAL A 114 -5.92 -14.53 -15.12
C VAL A 114 -4.81 -15.17 -14.29
N LEU A 115 -4.90 -16.48 -14.04
CA LEU A 115 -3.91 -17.23 -13.26
C LEU A 115 -2.56 -17.27 -13.97
N PHE A 116 -2.56 -17.44 -15.28
CA PHE A 116 -1.35 -17.44 -16.10
C PHE A 116 -0.66 -16.06 -16.10
N GLY A 117 -1.43 -14.96 -16.21
CA GLY A 117 -0.88 -13.61 -16.07
C GLY A 117 -0.27 -13.34 -14.69
N LEU A 118 -0.90 -13.87 -13.61
CA LEU A 118 -0.35 -13.79 -12.25
C LEU A 118 0.98 -14.55 -12.13
N LEU A 119 1.06 -15.75 -12.72
CA LEU A 119 2.29 -16.55 -12.75
C LEU A 119 3.41 -15.85 -13.50
N LEU A 120 3.15 -15.33 -14.70
CA LEU A 120 4.15 -14.61 -15.50
C LEU A 120 4.70 -13.39 -14.76
N ARG A 121 3.81 -12.61 -14.13
CA ARG A 121 4.21 -11.43 -13.34
C ARG A 121 5.11 -11.84 -12.18
N ASN A 122 4.70 -12.82 -11.39
CA ASN A 122 5.48 -13.27 -10.24
C ASN A 122 6.82 -13.89 -10.68
N GLY A 123 6.83 -14.64 -11.77
CA GLY A 123 8.04 -15.16 -12.39
C GLY A 123 9.01 -14.04 -12.78
N TYR A 124 8.54 -13.01 -13.48
CA TYR A 124 9.37 -11.86 -13.83
C TYR A 124 10.02 -11.17 -12.62
N TYR A 125 9.26 -10.94 -11.54
CA TYR A 125 9.82 -10.34 -10.32
C TYR A 125 10.90 -11.21 -9.69
N LEU A 126 10.69 -12.53 -9.63
CA LEU A 126 11.67 -13.48 -9.10
C LEU A 126 12.93 -13.51 -9.98
N PHE A 127 12.78 -13.60 -11.30
CA PHE A 127 13.90 -13.55 -12.24
C PHE A 127 14.70 -12.24 -12.10
N ASN A 128 14.02 -11.10 -12.03
CA ASN A 128 14.66 -9.80 -11.87
C ASN A 128 15.40 -9.67 -10.53
N ASP A 129 14.84 -10.21 -9.44
CA ASP A 129 15.52 -10.22 -8.13
C ASP A 129 16.76 -11.12 -8.13
N ILE A 130 16.67 -12.29 -8.76
CA ILE A 130 17.79 -13.21 -8.95
C ILE A 130 18.90 -12.54 -9.77
N VAL A 131 18.59 -11.99 -10.95
CA VAL A 131 19.56 -11.33 -11.83
C VAL A 131 20.27 -10.18 -11.10
N LYS A 132 19.53 -9.33 -10.38
CA LYS A 132 20.12 -8.24 -9.60
C LYS A 132 21.07 -8.72 -8.51
N LYS A 133 20.74 -9.81 -7.81
CA LYS A 133 21.63 -10.43 -6.83
C LYS A 133 22.91 -10.94 -7.49
N PHE A 134 22.79 -11.58 -8.65
CA PHE A 134 23.96 -12.04 -9.42
C PHE A 134 24.84 -10.87 -9.88
N ASP A 135 24.25 -9.80 -10.43
CA ASP A 135 24.99 -8.60 -10.88
C ASP A 135 25.73 -7.90 -9.73
N HIS A 136 25.11 -7.83 -8.55
CA HIS A 136 25.75 -7.26 -7.38
C HIS A 136 26.94 -8.11 -6.89
N VAL A 137 26.81 -9.44 -6.93
CA VAL A 137 27.88 -10.36 -6.56
C VAL A 137 29.04 -10.26 -7.56
N THR A 138 28.77 -10.25 -8.87
CA THR A 138 29.82 -10.15 -9.90
C THR A 138 30.56 -8.81 -9.84
N LEU A 139 29.88 -7.70 -9.55
CA LEU A 139 30.55 -6.40 -9.36
C LEU A 139 31.46 -6.36 -8.13
N ILE A 140 31.05 -6.98 -7.02
CA ILE A 140 31.91 -7.10 -5.83
C ILE A 140 33.13 -7.95 -6.15
N THR A 141 32.93 -9.14 -6.72
CA THR A 141 34.04 -10.05 -7.05
C THR A 141 35.02 -9.40 -8.04
N PHE A 142 34.52 -8.66 -9.03
CA PHE A 142 35.36 -7.91 -9.96
C PHE A 142 36.12 -6.78 -9.27
N SER A 143 35.48 -6.02 -8.38
CA SER A 143 36.13 -4.96 -7.60
C SER A 143 37.23 -5.49 -6.68
N GLU A 144 37.01 -6.64 -6.04
CA GLU A 144 38.02 -7.29 -5.18
C GLU A 144 39.23 -7.75 -5.98
N GLU A 145 39.01 -8.28 -7.19
CA GLU A 145 40.09 -8.75 -8.05
C GLU A 145 40.91 -7.59 -8.63
N ILE A 146 40.25 -6.48 -9.00
CA ILE A 146 40.94 -5.24 -9.40
C ILE A 146 41.78 -4.68 -8.24
N MET A 147 41.24 -4.63 -7.01
CA MET A 147 42.02 -4.15 -5.86
C MET A 147 43.26 -5.01 -5.59
N LYS A 148 43.16 -6.35 -5.69
CA LYS A 148 44.33 -7.23 -5.57
C LYS A 148 45.39 -6.95 -6.62
N ILE A 149 44.97 -6.72 -7.87
CA ILE A 149 45.90 -6.43 -8.97
C ILE A 149 46.58 -5.08 -8.76
N THR A 150 45.85 -4.05 -8.34
CA THR A 150 46.40 -2.73 -8.04
C THR A 150 47.40 -2.78 -6.88
N MET A 151 47.04 -3.43 -5.77
CA MET A 151 47.93 -3.56 -4.60
C MET A 151 49.20 -4.40 -4.87
N LYS A 152 49.15 -5.31 -5.85
CA LYS A 152 50.32 -6.10 -6.27
C LYS A 152 51.27 -5.31 -7.18
N LYS A 153 50.83 -4.19 -7.76
CA LYS A 153 51.61 -3.38 -8.69
C LYS A 153 52.42 -2.27 -8.00
N ASP A 154 52.06 -1.95 -6.76
CA ASP A 154 52.66 -0.87 -5.95
C ASP A 154 53.69 -1.37 -4.92
N GLY A 155 54.12 -2.64 -5.00
CA GLY A 155 55.20 -3.24 -4.18
C GLY A 155 56.24 -3.93 -5.04
#